data_AF-A0A2N6FM97-F1
#
_entry.id   AF-A0A2N6FM97-F1
#
_cell.length_a   1.000
_cell.length_b   1.000
_cell.length_c   1.000
_cell.angle_alpha   90.00
_cell.angle_beta   90.00
_cell.angle_gamma   90.00
#
_symmetry.space_group_name_H-M   'P 1'
#
loop_
_entity.id
_entity.type
_entity.pdbx_description
1 polymer ?
#
loop_
_entity_poly.entity_id
_entity_poly.type
_entity_poly.pdbx_seq_one_letter_code
_entity_poly.pdbx_strand_id
1 'polypeptide(L)'
;MAVSALKTVFCLALMTLLVLPTQACFGPKLYLGLPATTRGAVLAELAALYVKEKTGVESILVPLEDHDPVAEVLAGRLDLVVVTVADQRLPDLLAVADVPALLSGPRPLEELQFTTVGPALHKLAGLLDVTTFAALVDDVEAGEPPKARVRRLLMERGWI
;
A
#
# COMPACT_ATOMS: atom_id res chain seq x y z
N MET A 1 -39.59 45.88 -11.87
CA MET A 1 -38.99 44.72 -12.57
C MET A 1 -37.46 44.60 -12.41
N ALA A 2 -36.73 45.64 -12.00
CA ALA A 2 -35.25 45.60 -11.88
C ALA A 2 -34.69 44.76 -10.70
N VAL A 3 -35.46 44.54 -9.62
CA VAL A 3 -35.00 43.82 -8.41
C VAL A 3 -34.95 42.30 -8.62
N SER A 4 -35.76 41.77 -9.54
CA SER A 4 -35.78 40.33 -9.87
C SER A 4 -34.49 39.89 -10.56
N ALA A 5 -34.00 40.69 -11.52
CA ALA A 5 -32.78 40.40 -12.26
C ALA A 5 -31.52 40.39 -11.36
N LEU A 6 -31.47 41.26 -10.35
CA LEU A 6 -30.35 41.32 -9.41
C LEU A 6 -30.28 40.06 -8.52
N LYS A 7 -31.43 39.53 -8.10
CA LYS A 7 -31.50 38.25 -7.36
C LYS A 7 -31.03 37.07 -8.19
N THR A 8 -31.40 37.01 -9.48
CA THR A 8 -31.00 35.91 -10.35
C THR A 8 -29.49 35.92 -10.61
N VAL A 9 -28.91 37.10 -10.83
CA VAL A 9 -27.45 37.24 -11.01
C VAL A 9 -26.70 36.89 -9.72
N PHE A 10 -27.20 37.30 -8.56
CA PHE A 10 -26.59 36.95 -7.27
C PHE A 10 -26.66 35.45 -6.97
N CYS A 11 -27.79 34.78 -7.25
CA CYS A 11 -27.90 33.33 -7.11
C CYS A 11 -26.98 32.55 -8.06
N LEU A 12 -26.81 33.05 -9.30
CA LEU A 12 -25.90 32.44 -10.28
C LEU A 12 -24.42 32.63 -9.90
N ALA A 13 -24.07 33.79 -9.36
CA ALA A 13 -22.74 34.06 -8.81
C ALA A 13 -22.46 33.20 -7.56
N LEU A 14 -23.45 33.00 -6.69
CA LEU A 14 -23.29 32.17 -5.49
C LEU A 14 -23.11 30.67 -5.83
N MET A 15 -23.79 30.16 -6.87
CA MET A 15 -23.62 28.77 -7.33
C MET A 15 -22.26 28.51 -8.00
N THR A 16 -21.66 29.50 -8.65
CA THR A 16 -20.33 29.35 -9.28
C THR A 16 -19.19 29.38 -8.27
N LEU A 17 -19.38 30.00 -7.10
CA LEU A 17 -18.41 30.03 -6.00
C LEU A 17 -18.32 28.72 -5.19
N LEU A 18 -19.28 27.80 -5.33
CA LEU A 18 -19.28 26.49 -4.64
C LEU A 18 -18.56 25.39 -5.42
N VAL A 19 -18.09 25.66 -6.64
CA VAL A 19 -17.27 24.72 -7.44
C VAL A 19 -15.79 25.01 -7.21
N LEU A 20 -15.38 25.07 -5.95
CA LEU A 20 -13.97 24.92 -5.62
C LEU A 20 -13.64 23.44 -5.77
N PRO A 21 -12.58 23.04 -6.50
CA PRO A 21 -12.14 21.67 -6.48
C PRO A 21 -11.81 21.35 -5.03
N THR A 22 -12.61 20.49 -4.40
CA THR A 22 -12.19 19.79 -3.21
C THR A 22 -11.02 18.93 -3.66
N GLN A 23 -9.82 19.50 -3.60
CA GLN A 23 -8.60 18.73 -3.62
C GLN A 23 -8.69 17.87 -2.36
N ALA A 24 -9.28 16.69 -2.50
CA ALA A 24 -9.17 15.64 -1.52
C ALA A 24 -7.68 15.53 -1.27
N CYS A 25 -7.26 15.84 -0.04
CA CYS A 25 -5.89 15.65 0.39
C CYS A 25 -5.62 14.14 0.34
N PHE A 26 -5.31 13.62 -0.84
CA PHE A 26 -4.86 12.27 -1.02
C PHE A 26 -3.54 12.18 -0.25
N GLY A 27 -3.54 11.33 0.78
CA GLY A 27 -2.35 11.06 1.56
C GLY A 27 -1.19 10.60 0.66
N PRO A 28 0.04 10.64 1.18
CA PRO A 28 1.21 10.20 0.44
C PRO A 28 0.98 8.77 -0.07
N LYS A 29 1.27 8.53 -1.36
CA LYS A 29 1.22 7.18 -1.92
C LYS A 29 2.53 6.45 -1.66
N LEU A 30 2.42 5.14 -1.46
CA LEU A 30 3.52 4.22 -1.24
C LEU A 30 3.70 3.36 -2.50
N TYR A 31 4.88 3.36 -3.12
CA TYR A 31 5.19 2.57 -4.29
C TYR A 31 5.85 1.26 -3.85
N LEU A 32 5.17 0.14 -4.09
CA LEU A 32 5.63 -1.18 -3.68
C LEU A 32 5.91 -2.03 -4.92
N GLY A 33 7.14 -2.54 -5.02
CA GLY A 33 7.56 -3.42 -6.10
C GLY A 33 6.82 -4.75 -6.05
N LEU A 34 6.15 -5.10 -7.15
CA LEU A 34 5.42 -6.34 -7.34
C LEU A 34 6.30 -7.33 -8.11
N PRO A 35 6.86 -8.36 -7.44
CA PRO A 35 7.64 -9.39 -8.11
C PRO A 35 6.73 -10.33 -8.92
N ALA A 36 7.30 -10.97 -9.95
CA ALA A 36 6.56 -11.89 -10.82
C ALA A 36 6.15 -13.21 -10.13
N THR A 37 6.73 -13.54 -8.97
CA THR A 37 6.43 -14.77 -8.23
C THR A 37 5.10 -14.67 -7.48
N THR A 38 4.33 -15.75 -7.41
CA THR A 38 3.07 -15.82 -6.63
C THR A 38 3.29 -15.44 -5.17
N ARG A 39 4.29 -16.02 -4.50
CA ARG A 39 4.62 -15.72 -3.10
C ARG A 39 4.85 -14.23 -2.88
N GLY A 40 5.65 -13.62 -3.75
CA GLY A 40 5.93 -12.20 -3.65
C GLY A 40 4.70 -11.32 -3.95
N ALA A 41 3.86 -11.70 -4.90
CA ALA A 41 2.60 -11.01 -5.18
C ALA A 41 1.62 -11.09 -4.01
N VAL A 42 1.52 -12.24 -3.36
CA VAL A 42 0.70 -12.44 -2.16
C VAL A 42 1.20 -11.56 -1.01
N LEU A 43 2.51 -11.51 -0.75
CA LEU A 43 3.07 -10.66 0.30
C LEU A 43 2.89 -9.17 -0.02
N ALA A 44 3.07 -8.78 -1.28
CA ALA A 44 2.85 -7.42 -1.75
C ALA A 44 1.41 -6.95 -1.49
N GLU A 45 0.42 -7.77 -1.85
CA GLU A 45 -1.00 -7.50 -1.60
C GLU A 45 -1.33 -7.48 -0.10
N LEU A 46 -0.75 -8.42 0.67
CA LEU A 46 -0.90 -8.45 2.13
C LEU A 46 -0.39 -7.16 2.79
N ALA A 47 0.82 -6.74 2.45
CA ALA A 47 1.42 -5.51 2.95
C ALA A 47 0.61 -4.28 2.52
N ALA A 48 0.27 -4.17 1.23
CA ALA A 48 -0.47 -3.04 0.67
C ALA A 48 -1.84 -2.87 1.34
N LEU A 49 -2.61 -3.96 1.48
CA LEU A 49 -3.91 -3.90 2.11
C LEU A 49 -3.81 -3.61 3.61
N TYR A 50 -2.88 -4.25 4.32
CA TYR A 50 -2.70 -4.01 5.75
C TYR A 50 -2.31 -2.55 6.05
N VAL A 51 -1.37 -2.00 5.27
CA VAL A 51 -0.96 -0.60 5.37
C VAL A 51 -2.14 0.33 5.11
N LYS A 52 -2.92 0.10 4.06
CA LYS A 52 -4.10 0.89 3.76
C LYS A 52 -5.09 0.93 4.91
N GLU A 53 -5.46 -0.24 5.43
CA GLU A 53 -6.48 -0.34 6.48
C GLU A 53 -5.98 0.20 7.83
N LYS A 54 -4.67 0.10 8.13
CA LYS A 54 -4.11 0.58 9.41
C LYS A 54 -3.66 2.03 9.44
N THR A 55 -3.31 2.58 8.29
CA THR A 55 -2.65 3.89 8.21
C THR A 55 -3.38 4.87 7.28
N GLY A 56 -4.31 4.38 6.46
CA GLY A 56 -4.95 5.17 5.41
C GLY A 56 -4.05 5.46 4.20
N VAL A 57 -2.80 4.98 4.20
CA VAL A 57 -1.84 5.17 3.11
C VAL A 57 -2.16 4.21 1.97
N GLU A 58 -2.44 4.75 0.79
CA GLU A 58 -2.65 3.96 -0.42
C GLU A 58 -1.31 3.47 -0.97
N SER A 59 -1.28 2.20 -1.38
CA SER A 59 -0.13 1.60 -2.04
C SER A 59 -0.38 1.44 -3.54
N ILE A 60 0.60 1.79 -4.37
CA ILE A 60 0.65 1.48 -5.79
C ILE A 60 1.59 0.28 -5.97
N LEU A 61 1.04 -0.82 -6.47
CA LEU A 61 1.83 -1.97 -6.87
C LEU A 61 2.47 -1.71 -8.23
N VAL A 62 3.79 -1.74 -8.29
CA VAL A 62 4.57 -1.48 -9.51
C VAL A 62 5.21 -2.79 -9.97
N PRO A 63 4.80 -3.36 -11.12
CA PRO A 63 5.47 -4.55 -11.66
C PRO A 63 6.97 -4.30 -11.84
N LEU A 64 7.79 -5.22 -11.33
CA LEU A 64 9.25 -5.12 -11.38
C LEU A 64 9.86 -5.66 -12.68
N GLU A 65 9.12 -6.48 -13.43
CA GLU A 65 9.62 -7.17 -14.63
C GLU A 65 11.02 -7.78 -14.38
N ASP A 66 12.00 -7.46 -15.22
CA ASP A 66 13.39 -7.95 -15.12
C ASP A 66 14.35 -6.95 -14.41
N HIS A 67 13.82 -5.94 -13.71
CA HIS A 67 14.64 -4.96 -13.00
C HIS A 67 15.16 -5.48 -11.65
N ASP A 68 16.35 -5.01 -11.21
CA ASP A 68 16.87 -5.30 -9.87
C ASP A 68 15.99 -4.58 -8.82
N PRO A 69 15.24 -5.34 -7.99
CA PRO A 69 14.27 -4.77 -7.06
C PRO A 69 14.91 -3.81 -6.04
N VAL A 70 16.13 -4.11 -5.59
CA VAL A 70 16.84 -3.31 -4.59
C VAL A 70 17.40 -2.04 -5.22
N ALA A 71 17.89 -2.12 -6.45
CA ALA A 71 18.37 -0.94 -7.19
C ALA A 71 17.25 0.08 -7.45
N GLU A 72 16.02 -0.37 -7.71
CA GLU A 72 14.85 0.50 -7.89
C GLU A 72 14.52 1.32 -6.64
N VAL A 73 14.62 0.71 -5.45
CA VAL A 73 14.44 1.41 -4.17
C VAL A 73 15.58 2.39 -3.91
N LEU A 74 16.83 1.97 -4.11
CA LEU A 74 18.00 2.84 -3.94
C LEU A 74 17.99 4.04 -4.91
N ALA A 75 17.40 3.87 -6.09
CA ALA A 75 17.19 4.95 -7.06
C ALA A 75 15.96 5.83 -6.74
N GLY A 76 15.23 5.56 -5.65
CA GLY A 76 14.07 6.34 -5.21
C GLY A 76 12.83 6.16 -6.06
N ARG A 77 12.77 5.13 -6.92
CA ARG A 77 11.59 4.84 -7.76
C ARG A 77 10.54 4.02 -7.03
N LEU A 78 10.96 3.26 -6.03
CA LEU A 78 10.10 2.47 -5.15
C LEU A 78 10.36 2.81 -3.70
N ASP A 79 9.32 2.72 -2.89
CA ASP A 79 9.42 2.88 -1.44
C ASP A 79 9.69 1.55 -0.73
N LEU A 80 9.06 0.47 -1.22
CA LEU A 80 9.13 -0.87 -0.65
C LEU A 80 9.35 -1.92 -1.74
N VAL A 81 9.98 -3.03 -1.39
CA VAL A 81 10.19 -4.13 -2.33
C VAL A 81 10.17 -5.50 -1.68
N VAL A 82 9.56 -6.47 -2.36
CA VAL A 82 9.54 -7.86 -1.91
C VAL A 82 10.69 -8.63 -2.55
N VAL A 83 11.50 -9.30 -1.73
CA VAL A 83 12.64 -10.10 -2.16
C VAL A 83 12.61 -11.49 -1.52
N THR A 84 13.18 -12.48 -2.21
CA THR A 84 13.28 -13.85 -1.69
C THR A 84 14.39 -14.00 -0.64
N VAL A 85 15.43 -13.19 -0.75
CA VAL A 85 16.58 -13.18 0.16
C VAL A 85 16.80 -11.75 0.62
N ALA A 86 16.97 -11.56 1.94
CA ALA A 86 17.25 -10.25 2.51
C ALA A 86 18.54 -9.65 1.92
N ASP A 87 18.53 -8.34 1.72
CA ASP A 87 19.66 -7.58 1.20
C ASP A 87 20.10 -6.56 2.23
N GLN A 88 21.38 -6.60 2.64
CA GLN A 88 21.92 -5.74 3.70
C GLN A 88 21.96 -4.26 3.33
N ARG A 89 21.75 -3.91 2.06
CA ARG A 89 21.71 -2.52 1.59
C ARG A 89 20.45 -1.79 2.04
N LEU A 90 19.38 -2.51 2.38
CA LEU A 90 18.10 -1.93 2.79
C LEU A 90 17.59 -2.56 4.09
N PRO A 91 16.97 -1.77 4.97
CA PRO A 91 16.31 -2.29 6.17
C PRO A 91 15.11 -3.18 5.82
N ASP A 92 14.89 -4.20 6.66
CA ASP A 92 13.74 -5.09 6.62
C ASP A 92 12.58 -4.52 7.45
N LEU A 93 11.40 -4.41 6.84
CA LEU A 93 10.17 -4.03 7.55
C LEU A 93 9.29 -5.23 7.88
N LEU A 94 9.36 -6.27 7.05
CA LEU A 94 8.69 -7.54 7.29
C LEU A 94 9.66 -8.67 6.93
N ALA A 95 10.15 -9.36 7.96
CA ALA A 95 10.98 -10.54 7.83
C ALA A 95 10.41 -11.65 8.73
N VAL A 96 9.91 -12.70 8.10
CA VAL A 96 9.43 -13.92 8.77
C VAL A 96 10.15 -15.09 8.12
N ALA A 97 10.63 -16.04 8.91
CA ALA A 97 11.32 -17.21 8.39
C ALA A 97 10.49 -17.92 7.31
N ASP A 98 11.13 -18.30 6.20
CA ASP A 98 10.52 -18.94 5.03
C ASP A 98 9.43 -18.13 4.31
N VAL A 99 9.24 -16.86 4.66
CA VAL A 99 8.41 -15.89 3.93
C VAL A 99 9.33 -14.92 3.18
N PRO A 100 8.99 -14.45 1.97
CA PRO A 100 9.75 -13.38 1.33
C PRO A 100 9.90 -12.17 2.27
N ALA A 101 11.01 -11.46 2.17
CA ALA A 101 11.25 -10.25 2.96
C ALA A 101 10.66 -9.03 2.25
N LEU A 102 10.16 -8.06 3.03
CA LEU A 102 9.78 -6.74 2.55
C LEU A 102 10.85 -5.74 3.02
N LEU A 103 11.62 -5.22 2.07
CA LEU A 103 12.65 -4.23 2.32
C LEU A 103 12.12 -2.82 2.09
N SER A 104 12.71 -1.84 2.77
CA SER A 104 12.28 -0.44 2.72
C SER A 104 13.38 0.50 2.28
N GLY A 105 13.00 1.47 1.45
CA GLY A 105 13.76 2.71 1.27
C GLY A 105 13.64 3.64 2.48
N PRO A 106 14.30 4.81 2.44
CA PRO A 106 14.29 5.76 3.56
C PRO A 106 12.93 6.45 3.73
N ARG A 107 12.19 6.70 2.65
CA ARG A 107 10.95 7.49 2.67
C ARG A 107 9.88 6.96 3.64
N PRO A 108 9.54 5.66 3.67
CA PRO A 108 8.60 5.10 4.66
C PRO A 108 9.05 5.22 6.13
N LEU A 109 10.35 5.37 6.37
CA LEU A 109 10.93 5.40 7.71
C LEU A 109 11.18 6.83 8.21
N GLU A 110 11.60 7.72 7.33
CA GLU A 110 12.18 9.02 7.70
C GLU A 110 11.35 10.22 7.23
N GLU A 111 10.69 10.10 6.07
CA GLU A 111 10.03 11.23 5.40
C GLU A 111 8.52 11.23 5.61
N LEU A 112 7.91 10.04 5.74
CA LEU A 112 6.49 9.90 6.03
C LEU A 112 6.21 10.11 7.54
N GLN A 113 6.61 11.26 8.08
CA GLN A 113 6.68 11.60 9.52
C GLN A 113 5.35 11.60 10.30
N PHE A 114 4.24 11.22 9.67
CA PHE A 114 2.94 11.03 10.34
C PHE A 114 2.27 9.71 9.96
N THR A 115 2.96 8.85 9.22
CA THR A 115 2.40 7.57 8.80
C THR A 115 2.93 6.46 9.69
N THR A 116 2.02 5.64 10.19
CA THR A 116 2.35 4.46 11.00
C THR A 116 2.74 3.26 10.14
N VAL A 117 3.28 3.49 8.92
CA VAL A 117 3.58 2.44 7.92
C VAL A 117 4.63 1.46 8.44
N GLY A 118 5.82 1.95 8.81
CA GLY A 118 6.88 1.11 9.40
C GLY A 118 6.39 0.31 10.62
N PRO A 119 5.83 0.98 11.65
CA PRO A 119 5.24 0.30 12.80
C PRO A 119 4.15 -0.72 12.46
N ALA A 120 3.30 -0.44 11.47
CA ALA A 120 2.26 -1.36 11.00
C ALA A 120 2.88 -2.60 10.33
N LEU A 121 3.88 -2.43 9.48
CA LEU A 121 4.55 -3.55 8.81
C LEU A 121 5.32 -4.42 9.80
N HIS A 122 5.98 -3.84 10.80
CA HIS A 122 6.58 -4.61 11.89
C HIS A 122 5.52 -5.35 12.71
N LYS A 123 4.37 -4.73 12.98
CA LYS A 123 3.26 -5.42 13.65
C LYS A 123 2.74 -6.59 12.82
N LEU A 124 2.60 -6.42 11.50
CA LEU A 124 2.21 -7.49 10.60
C LEU A 124 3.23 -8.63 10.62
N ALA A 125 4.53 -8.33 10.64
CA ALA A 125 5.59 -9.35 10.76
C ALA A 125 5.45 -10.19 12.04
N GLY A 126 5.03 -9.57 13.16
CA GLY A 126 4.77 -10.28 14.41
C GLY A 126 3.46 -11.09 14.45
N LEU A 127 2.55 -10.86 13.50
CA LEU A 127 1.26 -11.57 13.39
C LEU A 127 1.30 -12.71 12.37
N LEU A 128 2.10 -12.53 11.31
CA LEU A 128 2.22 -13.47 10.21
C LEU A 128 3.11 -14.66 10.59
N ASP A 129 2.61 -15.87 10.39
CA ASP A 129 3.38 -17.09 10.52
C ASP A 129 3.51 -17.81 9.17
N VAL A 130 4.52 -18.68 9.08
CA VAL A 130 4.85 -19.44 7.86
C VAL A 130 3.69 -20.31 7.36
N THR A 131 2.92 -20.92 8.26
CA THR A 131 1.84 -21.84 7.89
C THR A 131 0.65 -21.09 7.31
N THR A 132 0.30 -19.96 7.92
CA THR A 132 -0.73 -19.04 7.43
C THR A 132 -0.34 -18.48 6.08
N PHE A 133 0.92 -18.07 5.90
CA PHE A 133 1.39 -17.55 4.62
C PHE A 133 1.41 -18.63 3.54
N ALA A 134 1.85 -19.85 3.85
CA ALA A 134 1.85 -20.96 2.90
C ALA A 134 0.42 -21.29 2.42
N ALA A 135 -0.54 -21.42 3.33
CA ALA A 135 -1.94 -21.65 2.97
C ALA A 135 -2.51 -20.54 2.07
N LEU A 136 -2.15 -19.28 2.35
CA LEU A 136 -2.54 -18.14 1.53
C LEU A 136 -1.99 -18.22 0.10
N VAL A 137 -0.76 -18.71 -0.05
CA VAL A 137 -0.14 -18.94 -1.37
C VAL A 137 -0.84 -20.09 -2.09
N ASP A 138 -1.09 -21.20 -1.41
CA ASP A 138 -1.74 -22.39 -2.00
C ASP A 138 -3.14 -22.04 -2.53
N ASP A 139 -3.92 -21.26 -1.77
CA ASP A 139 -5.26 -20.79 -2.18
C ASP A 139 -5.19 -19.95 -3.48
N VAL A 140 -4.18 -19.09 -3.60
CA VAL A 140 -3.97 -18.25 -4.78
C VAL A 140 -3.47 -19.06 -5.99
N GLU A 141 -2.59 -20.04 -5.76
CA GLU A 141 -2.14 -20.96 -6.80
C GLU A 141 -3.28 -21.86 -7.30
N ALA A 142 -4.25 -22.17 -6.44
CA ALA A 142 -5.50 -22.84 -6.80
C ALA A 142 -6.47 -21.96 -7.62
N GLY A 143 -6.12 -20.69 -7.88
CA GLY A 143 -6.84 -19.77 -8.76
C GLY A 143 -7.64 -18.70 -8.03
N GLU A 144 -7.51 -18.58 -6.71
CA GLU A 144 -8.19 -17.53 -5.97
C GLU A 144 -7.55 -16.15 -6.20
N PRO A 145 -8.33 -15.06 -6.40
CA PRO A 145 -7.75 -13.73 -6.57
C PRO A 145 -6.99 -13.25 -5.32
N PRO A 146 -5.68 -12.88 -5.43
CA PRO A 146 -4.83 -12.58 -4.27
C PRO A 146 -5.44 -11.57 -3.31
N LYS A 147 -5.86 -10.41 -3.84
CA LYS A 147 -6.45 -9.32 -3.06
C LYS A 147 -7.70 -9.74 -2.28
N ALA A 148 -8.57 -10.54 -2.89
CA ALA A 148 -9.81 -10.99 -2.25
C ALA A 148 -9.51 -11.97 -1.11
N ARG A 149 -8.56 -12.88 -1.33
CA ARG A 149 -8.20 -13.88 -0.34
C ARG A 149 -7.42 -13.30 0.83
N VAL A 150 -6.44 -12.43 0.55
CA VAL A 150 -5.72 -11.63 1.56
C VAL A 150 -6.70 -10.87 2.46
N ARG A 151 -7.65 -10.13 1.87
CA ARG A 151 -8.65 -9.38 2.64
C ARG A 151 -9.43 -10.28 3.59
N ARG A 152 -9.88 -11.45 3.09
CA ARG A 152 -10.63 -12.41 3.89
C ARG A 152 -9.80 -12.91 5.08
N LEU A 153 -8.54 -13.29 4.85
CA LEU A 153 -7.64 -13.71 5.92
C LEU A 153 -7.50 -12.62 6.99
N LEU A 154 -7.26 -11.37 6.59
CA LEU A 154 -7.11 -10.26 7.53
C LEU A 154 -8.36 -10.06 8.39
N MET A 155 -9.56 -10.20 7.82
CA MET A 155 -10.82 -10.13 8.56
C MET A 155 -11.03 -11.34 9.49
N GLU A 156 -10.79 -12.56 8.99
CA GLU A 156 -10.92 -13.81 9.75
C GLU A 156 -10.03 -13.82 11.00
N ARG A 157 -8.85 -13.21 10.90
CA ARG A 157 -7.89 -13.08 12.01
C ARG A 157 -8.10 -11.84 12.88
N GLY A 158 -9.06 -10.98 12.55
CA GLY A 158 -9.30 -9.70 13.25
C GLY A 158 -8.12 -8.74 13.15
N TRP A 159 -7.33 -8.85 12.07
CA TRP A 159 -6.17 -8.00 11.84
C TRP A 159 -6.56 -6.68 11.19
N ILE A 160 -7.71 -6.60 10.53
CA ILE A 160 -8.35 -5.36 10.07
C ILE A 160 -9.81 -5.31 10.52
#